data_AF-A0A8H5YQL7-F1
#
_entry.id   AF-A0A8H5YQL7-F1
#
_cell.length_a   1.000
_cell.length_b   1.000
_cell.length_c   1.000
_cell.angle_alpha   90.00
_cell.angle_beta   90.00
_cell.angle_gamma   90.00
#
_symmetry.space_group_name_H-M   'P 1'
#
loop_
_entity.id
_entity.type
_entity.pdbx_description
1 polymer ?
#
loop_
_entity_poly.entity_id
_entity_poly.type
_entity_poly.pdbx_seq_one_letter_code
_entity_poly.pdbx_strand_id
1 'polypeptide(L)' 'MIHQFLALEYGNKKRLKQKLEDYFESGSYEIAERSGNQWQVMVPRKLEKNEVEEIQEHMKPHYKSTN' A
#
# COMPACT_ATOMS: atom_id res chain seq x y z
N MET A 1 1.43 19.40 -7.94
CA MET A 1 1.41 17.93 -8.12
C MET A 1 0.68 17.35 -6.92
N ILE A 2 -0.37 16.55 -7.12
CA ILE A 2 -1.17 15.99 -6.02
C ILE A 2 -0.56 14.62 -5.68
N HIS A 3 -0.10 14.45 -4.45
CA HIS A 3 0.35 13.17 -3.91
C HIS A 3 -0.62 12.73 -2.83
N GLN A 4 -0.98 11.45 -2.83
CA GLN A 4 -1.78 10.84 -1.77
C GLN A 4 -0.96 9.80 -1.02
N PHE A 5 -1.11 9.77 0.30
CA PHE A 5 -0.46 8.78 1.15
C PHE A 5 -1.47 7.71 1.57
N LEU A 6 -1.09 6.46 1.39
CA LEU A 6 -1.81 5.29 1.84
C LEU A 6 -1.07 4.66 3.01
N ALA A 7 -1.79 4.42 4.11
CA ALA A 7 -1.29 3.61 5.21
C ALA A 7 -1.70 2.15 4.97
N LEU A 8 -0.72 1.29 4.69
CA LEU A 8 -0.92 -0.13 4.41
C LEU A 8 -0.31 -0.99 5.51
N GLU A 9 -1.16 -1.75 6.16
CA GLU A 9 -0.81 -2.69 7.21
C GLU A 9 -0.07 -3.91 6.63
N TYR A 10 1.25 -3.98 6.79
CA TYR A 10 2.05 -5.05 6.17
C TYR A 10 3.37 -5.35 6.89
N GLY A 11 3.72 -6.64 7.03
CA GLY A 11 4.91 -7.04 7.79
C GLY A 11 6.24 -6.86 7.05
N ASN A 12 6.28 -7.17 5.75
CA ASN A 12 7.52 -7.26 4.97
C ASN A 12 7.53 -6.29 3.77
N LYS A 13 8.51 -5.37 3.72
CA LYS A 13 8.66 -4.37 2.65
C LYS A 13 8.76 -4.97 1.24
N LYS A 14 9.53 -6.05 1.06
CA LYS A 14 9.73 -6.67 -0.26
C LYS A 14 8.42 -7.25 -0.80
N ARG A 15 7.67 -7.96 0.05
CA ARG A 15 6.36 -8.50 -0.33
C ARG A 15 5.33 -7.40 -0.56
N LEU A 16 5.34 -6.36 0.27
CA LEU A 16 4.51 -5.17 0.05
C LEU A 16 4.80 -4.57 -1.33
N LYS A 17 6.08 -4.37 -1.66
CA LYS A 17 6.49 -3.86 -2.97
C LYS A 17 5.96 -4.75 -4.10
N GLN A 18 6.19 -6.05 -4.04
CA GLN A 18 5.67 -6.98 -5.07
C GLN A 18 4.15 -6.85 -5.25
N LYS A 19 3.39 -6.75 -4.16
CA LYS A 19 1.93 -6.57 -4.23
C LYS A 19 1.50 -5.22 -4.77
N LEU A 20 2.27 -4.17 -4.47
CA LEU A 20 2.05 -2.88 -5.10
C LEU A 20 2.41 -2.92 -6.59
N GLU A 21 3.40 -3.70 -7.04
CA GLU A 21 3.68 -3.91 -8.47
C GLU A 21 2.59 -4.75 -9.18
N ASP A 22 1.92 -5.65 -8.47
CA ASP A 22 0.76 -6.39 -9.01
C ASP A 22 -0.46 -5.47 -9.21
N TYR A 23 -0.64 -4.46 -8.35
CA TYR A 23 -1.81 -3.58 -8.36
C TYR A 23 -1.59 -2.28 -9.14
N PHE A 24 -0.44 -1.64 -8.94
CA PHE A 24 -0.03 -0.42 -9.61
C PHE A 24 0.95 -0.73 -10.73
N GLU A 25 0.83 0.00 -11.83
CA GLU A 25 1.88 0.01 -12.85
C GLU A 25 3.23 0.41 -12.24
N SER A 26 4.32 -0.17 -12.76
CA SER A 26 5.67 0.10 -12.26
C SER A 26 5.98 1.60 -12.33
N GLY A 27 6.36 2.19 -11.18
CA GLY A 27 6.65 3.62 -11.07
C GLY A 27 5.45 4.49 -10.68
N SER A 28 4.25 3.93 -10.54
CA SER A 28 3.04 4.66 -10.12
C SER A 28 2.85 4.73 -8.60
N TYR A 29 3.87 4.37 -7.82
CA TYR A 29 3.87 4.46 -6.35
C TYR A 29 5.29 4.51 -5.78
N GLU A 30 5.42 5.00 -4.55
CA GLU A 30 6.67 5.01 -3.79
C GLU A 30 6.41 4.60 -2.33
N ILE A 31 7.18 3.67 -1.79
CA ILE A 31 7.08 3.30 -0.37
C ILE A 31 7.96 4.28 0.43
N ALA A 32 7.34 5.27 1.07
CA ALA A 32 8.01 6.35 1.77
C ALA A 32 8.64 5.85 3.08
N GLU A 33 7.83 5.46 4.06
CA GLU A 33 8.30 5.11 5.40
C GLU A 33 7.44 4.04 6.08
N ARG A 34 7.91 3.51 7.20
CA ARG A 34 7.15 2.58 8.05
C ARG A 34 6.83 3.27 9.37
N SER A 35 5.55 3.36 9.70
CA SER A 35 5.07 3.84 10.99
C SER A 35 4.44 2.66 11.75
N GLY A 36 5.17 2.11 12.72
CA GLY A 36 4.74 0.93 13.48
C GLY A 36 4.58 -0.32 12.61
N ASN A 37 3.35 -0.81 12.45
CA ASN A 37 3.00 -1.96 11.60
C ASN A 37 2.46 -1.57 10.21
N GLN A 38 2.43 -0.26 9.92
CA GLN A 38 1.92 0.29 8.68
C GLN A 38 3.06 0.86 7.82
N TRP A 39 2.95 0.67 6.52
CA TRP A 39 3.79 1.29 5.51
C TRP A 39 3.05 2.45 4.88
N GLN A 40 3.71 3.60 4.81
CA GLN A 40 3.26 4.77 4.09
C GLN A 40 3.66 4.61 2.61
N VAL A 41 2.67 4.55 1.74
CA VAL A 41 2.86 4.47 0.28
C VAL A 41 2.36 5.77 -0.33
N MET A 42 3.26 6.50 -0.96
CA MET A 42 2.96 7.70 -1.73
C MET A 42 2.56 7.32 -3.15
N VAL A 43 1.45 7.88 -3.60
CA VAL A 43 0.92 7.68 -4.94
C VAL A 43 0.79 9.05 -5.61
N PRO A 44 1.42 9.29 -6.78
CA PRO A 44 1.40 10.58 -7.48
C PRO A 44 0.13 10.83 -8.29
N ARG A 45 -0.99 10.32 -7.79
CA ARG A 45 -2.35 10.57 -8.29
C ARG A 45 -3.32 10.51 -7.12
N LYS A 46 -4.51 11.07 -7.34
CA LYS A 46 -5.62 10.97 -6.40
C LYS A 46 -6.31 9.63 -6.64
N LEU A 47 -6.29 8.73 -5.66
CA LEU A 47 -7.07 7.50 -5.73
C LEU A 47 -8.51 7.79 -5.37
N GLU A 48 -9.42 7.15 -6.08
CA GLU A 48 -10.82 7.12 -5.69
C GLU A 48 -11.00 6.29 -4.42
N LYS A 49 -12.07 6.57 -3.66
CA LYS A 49 -12.34 5.86 -2.41
C LYS A 49 -12.40 4.34 -2.62
N ASN A 50 -13.02 3.90 -3.72
CA ASN A 50 -13.09 2.49 -4.08
C ASN A 50 -11.72 1.87 -4.29
N GLU A 51 -10.80 2.55 -4.99
CA GLU A 51 -9.44 2.04 -5.21
C GLU A 51 -8.70 1.89 -3.87
N VAL A 52 -8.84 2.85 -2.96
CA VAL A 52 -8.23 2.76 -1.62
C VAL A 52 -8.75 1.55 -0.86
N GLU A 53 -10.07 1.34 -0.88
CA GLU A 53 -10.71 0.19 -0.22
C GLU A 53 -10.25 -1.14 -0.85
N GLU A 54 -10.19 -1.23 -2.19
CA GLU A 54 -9.70 -2.42 -2.90
C GLU A 54 -8.24 -2.74 -2.57
N ILE A 55 -7.35 -1.74 -2.54
CA ILE A 55 -5.93 -1.94 -2.17
C ILE A 55 -5.84 -2.48 -0.74
N GLN A 56 -6.58 -1.88 0.19
CA GLN A 56 -6.58 -2.31 1.59
C GLN A 56 -7.14 -3.73 1.73
N GLU A 57 -8.23 -4.06 1.04
CA GLU A 57 -8.80 -5.41 0.98
C GLU A 57 -7.80 -6.43 0.41
N HIS A 58 -7.09 -6.07 -0.66
CA HIS A 58 -6.06 -6.93 -1.27
C HIS A 58 -4.86 -7.16 -0.34
N MET A 59 -4.60 -6.23 0.59
CA MET A 59 -3.50 -6.31 1.56
C MET A 59 -3.86 -7.10 2.83
N LYS A 60 -5.14 -7.10 3.24
CA LYS A 60 -5.66 -7.83 4.42
C LYS A 60 -5.24 -9.31 4.53
N PRO A 61 -5.31 -10.17 3.48
CA PRO A 61 -5.03 -11.60 3.62
C PRO A 61 -3.58 -11.95 4.01
N HIS A 62 -2.68 -10.97 3.97
CA HIS A 62 -1.28 -11.14 4.38
C HIS A 62 -0.93 -10.43 5.69
N TYR A 63 -1.91 -9.76 6.30
CA TYR A 63 -1.82 -9.39 7.70
C TYR A 63 -1.85 -10.70 8.48
N LYS A 64 -0.70 -11.12 9.02
CA LYS A 64 -0.69 -12.24 9.97
C LYS A 64 -1.72 -11.89 11.04
N SER A 65 -2.86 -12.57 11.05
CA SER A 65 -3.66 -12.73 12.25
C SER A 65 -2.72 -13.32 13.29
N THR A 66 -2.17 -12.47 14.15
CA THR A 66 -1.68 -12.90 15.45
C THR A 66 -2.92 -13.29 16.24
N ASN A 67 -3.36 -14.53 16.01
CA ASN A 67 -4.19 -15.27 16.96
C ASN A 67 -3.29 -15.75 18.10
#